data_AF-A0A3T0QHR2-F1
#
_entry.id   AF-A0A3T0QHR2-F1
#
_cell.length_a   1.000
_cell.length_b   1.000
_cell.length_c   1.000
_cell.angle_alpha   90.00
_cell.angle_beta   90.00
_cell.angle_gamma   90.00
#
_symmetry.space_group_name_H-M   'P 1'
#
loop_
_entity.id
_entity.type
_entity.pdbx_description
1 polymer ?
#
loop_
_entity_poly.entity_id
_entity_poly.type
_entity_poly.pdbx_seq_one_letter_code
_entity_poly.pdbx_strand_id
1 'polypeptide(L)' 'PLSGLTLKRRLSALGPGGLSRERAGLEVRDVHPSHYGRMCPIETPEGPNIGLIGSLSVYARV' A
#
# COMPACT_ATOMS: atom_id res chain seq x y z
N PRO A 1 -5.35 4.81 19.62
CA PRO A 1 -3.89 4.51 19.66
C PRO A 1 -3.36 3.83 18.39
N LEU A 2 -3.94 2.70 18.00
CA LEU A 2 -3.48 1.91 16.84
C LEU A 2 -3.70 2.61 15.49
N SER A 3 -4.88 3.20 15.27
CA SER A 3 -5.23 3.90 14.03
C SER A 3 -4.24 5.01 13.66
N GLY A 4 -3.77 5.78 14.65
CA GLY A 4 -2.78 6.84 14.44
C GLY A 4 -1.40 6.30 14.08
N LEU A 5 -1.01 5.13 14.60
CA LEU A 5 0.24 4.46 14.24
C LEU A 5 0.16 3.92 12.81
N THR A 6 -0.92 3.22 12.46
CA THR A 6 -1.17 2.70 11.11
C THR A 6 -1.16 3.83 10.09
N LEU A 7 -1.85 4.94 10.36
CA LEU A 7 -1.90 6.08 9.44
C LEU A 7 -0.51 6.67 9.15
N LYS A 8 0.35 6.75 10.16
CA LYS A 8 1.73 7.26 10.02
C LYS A 8 2.65 6.31 9.27
N ARG A 9 2.36 5.00 9.26
CA ARG A 9 3.14 3.96 8.56
C ARG A 9 2.53 3.53 7.22
N ARG A 10 1.58 4.33 6.72
CA ARG A 10 0.84 4.07 5.48
C ARG A 10 1.65 4.53 4.27
N LEU A 11 1.67 3.69 3.24
CA LEU A 11 2.29 3.96 1.95
C LEU A 11 1.20 4.20 0.91
N SER A 12 1.31 5.29 0.14
CA SER A 12 0.36 5.63 -0.92
C SER A 12 1.08 5.75 -2.26
N ALA A 13 0.62 5.00 -3.26
CA ALA A 13 1.05 5.17 -4.65
C ALA A 13 0.30 6.31 -5.37
N LEU A 14 -0.70 6.90 -4.71
CA LEU A 14 -1.51 8.01 -5.23
C LEU A 14 -0.88 9.35 -4.84
N GLY A 15 -0.90 10.31 -5.76
CA GLY A 15 -0.46 11.69 -5.53
C GLY A 15 0.13 12.34 -6.79
N PRO A 16 0.61 13.59 -6.70
CA PRO A 16 1.33 14.24 -7.80
C PRO A 16 2.54 13.39 -8.23
N GLY A 17 2.62 13.00 -9.50
CA GLY A 17 3.66 12.11 -10.02
C GLY A 17 3.46 10.62 -9.72
N GLY A 18 2.39 10.26 -9.00
CA GLY A 18 1.98 8.88 -8.74
C GLY A 18 0.88 8.40 -9.69
N LEU A 19 0.24 7.29 -9.32
CA LEU A 19 -0.84 6.67 -10.10
C LEU A 19 -2.18 7.39 -9.89
N SER A 20 -3.02 7.41 -10.93
CA SER A 20 -4.46 7.69 -10.76
C SER A 20 -5.21 6.41 -10.46
N ARG A 21 -6.27 6.50 -9.63
CA ARG A 21 -7.16 5.37 -9.30
C ARG A 21 -7.77 4.72 -10.54
N GLU A 22 -8.16 5.51 -11.54
CA GLU A 22 -8.78 4.99 -12.76
C GLU A 22 -7.77 4.35 -13.74
N ARG A 23 -6.48 4.69 -13.62
CA ARG A 23 -5.43 4.24 -14.55
C ARG A 23 -4.58 3.10 -14.02
N ALA A 24 -4.72 2.76 -12.74
CA ALA A 24 -3.95 1.70 -12.11
C ALA A 24 -4.55 0.32 -12.44
N GLY A 25 -3.87 -0.42 -13.32
CA GLY A 25 -4.22 -1.78 -13.76
C GLY A 25 -4.02 -2.86 -12.70
N LEU A 26 -4.19 -4.11 -13.08
CA LEU A 26 -4.06 -5.25 -12.17
C LEU A 26 -2.59 -5.47 -11.78
N GLU A 27 -1.66 -5.26 -12.70
CA GLU A 27 -0.23 -5.47 -12.53
C GLU A 27 0.40 -4.61 -11.43
N VAL A 28 -0.19 -3.45 -11.13
CA VAL A 28 0.25 -2.56 -10.04
C VAL A 28 -0.50 -2.79 -8.73
N ARG A 29 -1.66 -3.48 -8.77
CA ARG A 29 -2.50 -3.75 -7.59
C ARG A 29 -2.20 -5.11 -6.95
N ASP A 30 -1.63 -6.03 -7.72
CA ASP A 30 -1.33 -7.40 -7.26
C ASP A 30 -0.15 -7.45 -6.29
N VAL A 31 -0.09 -8.51 -5.50
CA VAL A 31 0.99 -8.75 -4.53
C VAL A 31 2.19 -9.37 -5.25
N HIS A 32 3.30 -8.63 -5.28
CA HIS A 32 4.55 -9.15 -5.81
C HIS A 32 5.37 -9.86 -4.71
N PRO A 33 6.11 -10.96 -5.01
CA PRO A 33 6.94 -11.65 -4.02
C PRO A 33 7.95 -10.77 -3.29
N SER A 34 8.42 -9.69 -3.92
CA SER A 34 9.32 -8.71 -3.28
C SER A 34 8.69 -7.94 -2.11
N HIS A 35 7.36 -7.96 -1.98
CA HIS A 35 6.66 -7.33 -0.87
C HIS A 35 6.93 -8.05 0.46
N TYR A 36 7.32 -9.32 0.42
CA TYR A 36 7.59 -10.12 1.61
C TYR A 36 8.61 -9.43 2.53
N GLY A 37 8.18 -9.16 3.76
CA GLY A 37 8.98 -8.49 4.80
C GLY A 37 9.15 -6.97 4.63
N ARG A 38 8.65 -6.37 3.54
CA ARG A 38 8.74 -4.92 3.26
C ARG A 38 7.39 -4.22 3.38
N MET A 39 6.36 -4.77 2.73
CA MET A 39 4.99 -4.27 2.73
C MET A 39 4.04 -5.35 3.25
N CYS A 40 3.01 -4.95 3.98
CA CYS A 40 1.95 -5.86 4.40
C CYS A 40 1.07 -6.24 3.20
N PRO A 41 0.96 -7.53 2.82
CA PRO A 41 0.12 -7.95 1.69
C PRO A 41 -1.38 -7.98 2.04
N ILE A 42 -1.73 -7.83 3.32
CA ILE A 42 -3.10 -7.98 3.82
C ILE A 42 -3.73 -6.60 4.08
N GLU A 43 -2.98 -5.67 4.67
CA GLU A 43 -3.51 -4.37 5.10
C GLU A 43 -3.56 -3.38 3.93
N THR A 44 -4.54 -3.57 3.06
CA THR A 44 -4.94 -2.65 1.99
C THR A 44 -6.42 -2.28 2.17
N PRO A 45 -6.85 -1.05 1.87
CA PRO A 45 -8.26 -0.72 1.82
C PRO A 45 -8.98 -1.54 0.75
N GLU A 46 -10.22 -1.91 1.03
CA GLU A 46 -11.11 -2.51 0.03
C GLU A 46 -11.62 -1.46 -0.97
N GLY A 47 -12.18 -1.94 -2.09
CA GLY A 47 -12.79 -1.09 -3.11
C GLY A 47 -11.78 -0.43 -4.06
N PRO A 48 -12.03 0.78 -4.57
CA PRO A 48 -11.25 1.37 -5.66
C PRO A 48 -9.75 1.54 -5.36
N ASN A 49 -9.37 1.63 -4.09
CA ASN A 49 -8.00 1.86 -3.63
C ASN A 49 -7.22 0.57 -3.32
N ILE A 50 -7.81 -0.61 -3.53
CA ILE A 50 -7.14 -1.88 -3.27
C ILE A 50 -5.83 -1.99 -4.05
N GLY A 51 -4.75 -2.34 -3.36
CA GLY A 51 -3.39 -2.46 -3.91
C GLY A 51 -2.67 -1.12 -4.15
N LEU A 52 -3.35 0.02 -4.08
CA LEU A 52 -2.74 1.35 -4.30
C LEU A 52 -2.31 2.02 -3.00
N ILE A 53 -2.83 1.52 -1.89
CA ILE A 53 -2.51 2.00 -0.57
C ILE A 53 -2.25 0.80 0.33
N GLY A 54 -1.10 0.77 0.98
CA GLY A 54 -0.70 -0.32 1.87
C GLY A 54 -0.02 0.18 3.13
N SER A 55 0.47 -0.75 3.93
CA SER A 55 1.23 -0.47 5.16
C SER A 55 2.61 -1.10 5.11
N LEU A 56 3.58 -0.46 5.78
CA LEU A 56 4.89 -1.08 6.04
C LEU A 56 4.76 -2.32 6.92
N SER A 57 5.54 -3.37 6.64
CA SER A 57 5.67 -4.50 7.56
C SER A 57 6.26 -4.08 8.90
N VAL A 58 6.09 -4.92 9.93
CA VAL A 58 6.48 -4.61 11.32
C VAL A 58 7.96 -4.23 11.44
N TYR A 59 8.85 -4.99 10.80
CA TYR A 59 10.30 -4.76 10.84
C TYR A 59 10.86 -3.98 9.63
N ALA A 60 10.00 -3.56 8.71
CA ALA A 60 10.43 -2.84 7.50
C ALA A 60 10.96 -1.44 7.84
N ARG A 61 12.00 -1.05 7.10
CA ARG A 61 12.69 0.25 7.17
C ARG A 61 12.94 0.76 5.74
N VAL A 62 13.08 2.08 5.59
CA VAL A 62 13.43 2.77 4.33
C VAL A 62 14.92 3.02 4.28
#